data_AF-A0A950KU16-F1
#
_entry.id   AF-A0A950KU16-F1
#
_cell.length_a   1.000
_cell.length_b   1.000
_cell.length_c   1.000
_cell.angle_alpha   90.00
_cell.angle_beta   90.00
_cell.angle_gamma   90.00
#
_symmetry.space_group_name_H-M   'P 1'
#
loop_
_entity.id
_entity.type
_entity.pdbx_description
1 polymer ?
#
loop_
_entity_poly.entity_id
_entity_poly.type
_entity_poly.pdbx_seq_one_letter_code
_entity_poly.pdbx_strand_id
1 'polypeptide(L)' 'MDLSVKKRLDKLAKSTGRSRSFLAAQAISEYLEVNEWQVSGIRQAIASLDRGEGIAHERVRDWVAFWGSGNEQPIPKRS' A
#
# COMPACT_ATOMS: atom_id res chain seq x y z
N MET A 1 2.49 -2.16 -27.80
CA MET A 1 1.35 -2.06 -26.86
C MET A 1 0.32 -3.08 -27.28
N ASP A 2 -0.14 -3.92 -26.36
CA ASP A 2 -1.16 -4.94 -26.65
C ASP A 2 -2.39 -4.31 -27.34
N LEU A 3 -2.88 -4.97 -28.40
CA LEU A 3 -4.05 -4.53 -29.16
C LEU A 3 -5.30 -4.44 -28.29
N SER A 4 -5.39 -5.26 -27.23
CA SER A 4 -6.50 -5.20 -26.27
C SER A 4 -6.45 -3.91 -25.43
N VAL A 5 -5.27 -3.54 -24.93
CA VAL A 5 -5.05 -2.33 -24.12
C VAL A 5 -5.33 -1.07 -24.94
N LYS A 6 -4.85 -1.03 -26.19
CA LYS A 6 -5.10 0.10 -27.09
C LYS A 6 -6.61 0.33 -27.30
N LYS A 7 -7.39 -0.73 -27.57
CA LYS A 7 -8.85 -0.63 -27.74
C LYS A 7 -9.55 -0.13 -26.47
N ARG A 8 -9.13 -0.61 -25.29
CA ARG A 8 -9.66 -0.16 -24.00
C ARG A 8 -9.37 1.32 -23.76
N LEU A 9 -8.15 1.77 -24.08
CA LEU A 9 -7.73 3.16 -23.94
C LEU A 9 -8.46 4.07 -24.94
N ASP A 10 -8.66 3.61 -26.18
CA ASP A 10 -9.47 4.32 -27.20
C ASP A 10 -10.91 4.53 -26.71
N LYS A 11 -11.53 3.49 -26.12
CA LYS A 11 -12.90 3.57 -25.57
C LYS A 11 -12.97 4.55 -24.40
N LEU A 12 -12.01 4.48 -23.48
CA LEU A 12 -11.95 5.36 -22.31
C LEU A 12 -11.69 6.81 -22.69
N ALA A 13 -10.82 7.06 -23.66
CA ALA A 13 -10.55 8.39 -24.21
C ALA A 13 -11.83 9.05 -24.74
N LYS A 14 -12.61 8.30 -25.55
CA LYS A 14 -13.90 8.77 -26.08
C LYS A 14 -14.92 9.08 -24.98
N SER A 15 -15.03 8.24 -23.95
CA SER A 15 -16.02 8.45 -22.89
C SER A 15 -15.67 9.56 -21.91
N THR A 16 -14.37 9.87 -21.75
CA THR A 16 -13.88 10.88 -20.79
C THR A 16 -13.52 12.22 -21.43
N GLY A 17 -13.49 12.30 -22.77
CA GLY A 17 -13.04 13.48 -23.50
C GLY A 17 -11.54 13.75 -23.39
N ARG A 18 -10.74 12.77 -22.94
CA ARG A 18 -9.29 12.90 -22.73
C ARG A 18 -8.50 12.25 -23.86
N SER A 19 -7.28 12.72 -24.09
CA SER A 19 -6.37 12.06 -25.03
C SER A 19 -5.86 10.73 -24.47
N ARG A 20 -5.48 9.83 -25.37
CA ARG A 20 -4.87 8.54 -24.98
C ARG A 20 -3.55 8.72 -24.27
N SER A 21 -2.75 9.70 -24.69
CA SER A 21 -1.49 10.03 -24.04
C SER A 21 -1.71 10.54 -22.62
N PHE A 22 -2.73 11.37 -22.39
CA PHE A 22 -3.12 11.82 -21.06
C PHE A 22 -3.50 10.63 -20.17
N LEU A 23 -4.41 9.77 -20.62
CA LEU A 23 -4.86 8.61 -19.84
C LEU A 23 -3.73 7.60 -19.57
N ALA A 24 -2.83 7.39 -20.53
CA ALA A 24 -1.67 6.54 -20.34
C ALA A 24 -0.69 7.13 -19.31
N ALA A 25 -0.40 8.44 -19.40
CA ALA A 25 0.46 9.11 -18.44
C ALA A 25 -0.14 9.09 -17.03
N GLN A 26 -1.45 9.33 -16.92
CA GLN A 26 -2.16 9.24 -15.65
C GLN A 26 -2.06 7.82 -15.05
N ALA A 27 -2.36 6.79 -15.82
CA ALA A 27 -2.28 5.40 -15.35
C ALA A 27 -0.86 5.00 -14.91
N ILE A 28 0.18 5.47 -15.62
CA ILE A 28 1.57 5.26 -15.21
C ILE A 28 1.88 5.99 -13.91
N SER A 29 1.45 7.25 -13.77
CA SER A 29 1.65 8.05 -12.55
C SER A 29 1.00 7.39 -11.33
N GLU A 30 -0.26 6.99 -11.45
CA GLU A 30 -1.00 6.31 -10.38
C GLU A 30 -0.34 4.97 -10.01
N TYR A 31 0.13 4.21 -11.00
CA TYR A 31 0.85 2.97 -10.75
C TYR A 31 2.16 3.21 -10.01
N LEU A 32 2.96 4.19 -10.45
CA LEU A 32 4.22 4.53 -9.81
C LEU A 32 4.00 5.00 -8.36
N GLU A 33 3.06 5.90 -8.12
CA GLU A 33 2.76 6.42 -6.78
C GLU A 33 2.46 5.29 -5.77
N VAL A 34 1.57 4.36 -6.13
CA VAL A 34 1.21 3.23 -5.26
C VAL A 34 2.41 2.32 -5.00
N ASN A 35 3.18 2.00 -6.04
CA ASN A 35 4.31 1.07 -5.92
C ASN A 35 5.48 1.70 -5.17
N GLU A 36 5.78 2.97 -5.40
CA GLU A 36 6.85 3.69 -4.72
C GLU A 36 6.55 3.83 -3.23
N TRP A 37 5.30 4.19 -2.88
CA TRP A 37 4.85 4.22 -1.49
C TRP A 37 5.01 2.86 -0.82
N GLN A 38 4.56 1.78 -1.47
CA GLN A 38 4.64 0.43 -0.92
C GLN A 38 6.10 -0.02 -0.73
N VAL A 39 6.96 0.17 -1.74
CA VAL A 39 8.38 -0.20 -1.69
C VAL A 39 9.10 0.60 -0.60
N SER A 40 8.83 1.90 -0.51
CA SER A 40 9.40 2.76 0.54
C SER A 40 8.98 2.30 1.93
N GLY A 41 7.69 2.02 2.14
CA GLY A 41 7.17 1.54 3.42
C GLY A 41 7.78 0.20 3.85
N ILE A 42 7.92 -0.76 2.93
CA ILE A 42 8.56 -2.06 3.21
C ILE A 42 10.02 -1.86 3.61
N ARG A 43 10.78 -1.04 2.87
CA ARG A 43 12.19 -0.76 3.17
C ARG A 43 12.34 -0.10 4.54
N GLN A 44 11.48 0.85 4.88
CA GLN A 44 11.49 1.50 6.19
C GLN A 44 11.16 0.52 7.32
N ALA A 45 10.17 -0.37 7.12
CA ALA A 45 9.81 -1.39 8.10
C ALA A 45 10.97 -2.37 8.35
N ILE A 46 11.60 -2.87 7.28
CA ILE A 46 12.79 -3.75 7.39
C ILE A 46 13.91 -3.02 8.16
N ALA A 47 14.24 -1.79 7.78
CA ALA A 47 15.29 -1.04 8.46
C ALA A 47 14.97 -0.78 9.95
N SER A 48 13.70 -0.61 10.31
CA SER A 48 13.26 -0.48 11.70
C SER A 48 13.48 -1.79 12.48
N LEU A 49 13.16 -2.94 11.87
CA LEU A 49 13.41 -4.25 12.45
C LEU A 49 14.91 -4.54 12.63
N ASP A 50 15.75 -4.18 11.64
CA ASP A 50 17.20 -4.32 11.72
C ASP A 50 17.82 -3.49 12.87
N ARG A 51 17.18 -2.37 13.24
CA ARG A 51 17.55 -1.56 14.42
C ARG A 51 17.00 -2.09 15.75
N GLY A 52 16.27 -3.21 15.74
CA GLY A 52 15.65 -3.78 16.93
C GLY A 52 14.36 -3.08 17.38
N GLU A 53 13.80 -2.17 16.56
CA GLU A 53 12.58 -1.41 16.88
C GLU A 53 11.28 -2.23 16.66
N GLY A 54 11.41 -3.54 16.48
CA GLY A 54 10.29 -4.47 16.36
C GLY A 54 9.56 -4.70 17.69
N ILE A 55 8.37 -5.28 17.60
CA ILE A 55 7.62 -5.79 18.75
C ILE A 55 7.53 -7.31 18.59
N ALA A 56 7.85 -8.05 19.64
CA ALA A 56 7.73 -9.50 19.64
C ALA A 56 6.28 -9.92 19.35
N HIS A 57 6.10 -10.89 18.45
CA HIS A 57 4.80 -11.39 18.01
C HIS A 57 3.87 -11.73 19.19
N GLU A 58 4.39 -12.38 20.23
CA GLU A 58 3.59 -12.78 21.40
C GLU A 58 2.97 -11.61 22.14
N ARG A 59 3.67 -10.47 22.26
CA ARG A 59 3.09 -9.26 22.87
C ARG A 59 1.94 -8.71 22.05
N VAL A 60 2.04 -8.77 20.73
CA VAL A 60 0.97 -8.33 19.82
C VAL A 60 -0.22 -9.28 19.89
N ARG A 61 0.03 -10.59 19.89
CA ARG A 61 -1.01 -11.63 20.01
C ARG A 61 -1.79 -11.46 21.31
N ASP A 62 -1.09 -11.33 22.43
CA ASP A 62 -1.72 -11.16 23.74
C ASP A 62 -2.56 -9.88 23.78
N TRP A 63 -2.03 -8.77 23.26
CA TRP A 63 -2.76 -7.51 23.16
C TRP A 63 -4.06 -7.64 22.34
N VAL A 64 -4.00 -8.24 21.15
CA VAL A 64 -5.17 -8.46 20.28
C VAL A 64 -6.20 -9.36 20.96
N ALA A 65 -5.78 -10.33 21.77
CA ALA A 65 -6.70 -11.22 22.49
C ALA A 65 -7.54 -10.49 23.57
N PHE A 66 -7.06 -9.35 24.08
CA PHE A 66 -7.80 -8.53 25.05
C PHE A 66 -8.74 -7.49 24.41
N TRP A 67 -8.71 -7.32 23.10
CA TRP A 67 -9.60 -6.40 22.40
C TRP A 67 -11.08 -6.79 22.57
N GLY A 68 -11.93 -5.80 22.87
CA GLY A 68 -13.35 -6.02 23.10
C GLY A 68 -13.69 -6.70 24.43
N SER A 69 -12.67 -6.98 25.26
CA SER A 69 -12.86 -7.41 26.65
C SER A 69 -12.92 -6.21 27.60
N GLY A 70 -13.44 -6.39 28.81
CA GLY A 70 -13.40 -5.36 29.86
C GLY A 70 -11.99 -5.06 30.40
N ASN A 71 -10.97 -5.80 29.95
CA ASN A 71 -9.57 -5.67 30.35
C ASN A 71 -8.66 -5.42 29.13
N GLU A 72 -9.07 -4.52 28.23
CA GLU A 72 -8.25 -4.16 27.07
C GLU A 72 -6.88 -3.59 27.50
N GLN A 73 -5.81 -4.19 27.00
CA GLN A 73 -4.44 -3.79 27.34
C GLN A 73 -3.95 -2.66 26.41
N PRO A 74 -3.02 -1.80 26.86
CA PRO A 74 -2.44 -0.77 26.01
C PRO A 74 -1.61 -1.38 24.87
N ILE A 75 -1.50 -0.65 23.76
CA ILE A 75 -0.66 -1.02 22.61
C ILE A 75 0.76 -1.38 23.10
N PRO A 76 1.29 -2.56 22.74
CA PRO A 76 2.66 -2.95 23.05
C PRO A 76 3.66 -1.93 22.51
N LYS A 77 4.66 -1.58 23.33
CA LYS A 77 5.72 -0.66 22.92
C LYS A 77 6.91 -1.42 22.33
N ARG A 78 7.59 -0.74 21.40
CA ARG A 78 8.90 -1.16 20.86
C ARG A 78 9.89 -1.26 22.03
N SER A 79 10.75 -2.28 22.00
CA SER A 79 11.87 -2.43 22.93
C SER A 79 12.95 -1.40 22.72
#